data_AF-A0A2V3PR15-F1
#
_entry.id   AF-A0A2V3PR15-F1
#
_cell.length_a   1.000
_cell.length_b   1.000
_cell.length_c   1.000
_cell.angle_alpha   90.00
_cell.angle_beta   90.00
_cell.angle_gamma   90.00
#
_symmetry.space_group_name_H-M   'P 1'
#
loop_
_entity.id
_entity.type
_entity.pdbx_description
1 polymer ?
#
loop_
_entity_poly.entity_id
_entity_poly.type
_entity_poly.pdbx_seq_one_letter_code
_entity_poly.pdbx_strand_id
1 'polypeptide(L)'
;MKRETRFFNLALIVSVVLLFPVVHLCAKDVVKTKQLSKKQKEWFDSKKWMLGANASPDSGLDAVTFVNHYEKHPERWAKVFKFIEENDLKALPLGKQSLGDDVTVNVQEYTTREPGNEQLEGHQKYIDLQYIVEGCELQGYAKLSTAIETVNPYDAKRDIAHFKVPVIEYHVIRPDQFTIFFPDDIHMTNIQYGEKAKVRKVVFKVAVD
;
A
#
# COMPACT_ATOMS: atom_id res chain seq x y z
N MET A 1 -83.49 -11.37 0.50
CA MET A 1 -84.43 -12.24 1.22
C MET A 1 -83.75 -13.59 1.42
N LYS A 2 -83.36 -13.92 2.68
CA LYS A 2 -83.04 -15.26 3.23
C LYS A 2 -81.85 -16.02 2.58
N ARG A 3 -80.93 -16.70 3.26
CA ARG A 3 -80.64 -17.12 4.65
C ARG A 3 -79.39 -18.03 4.48
N GLU A 4 -78.37 -18.06 5.32
CA GLU A 4 -78.28 -18.83 6.56
C GLU A 4 -76.80 -18.74 7.02
N THR A 5 -76.65 -18.54 8.31
CA THR A 5 -75.44 -18.63 9.14
C THR A 5 -74.80 -20.02 9.13
N ARG A 6 -73.47 -20.09 9.24
CA ARG A 6 -72.76 -21.27 9.75
C ARG A 6 -71.82 -20.86 10.89
N PHE A 7 -72.17 -21.33 12.08
CA PHE A 7 -71.27 -21.43 13.23
C PHE A 7 -70.32 -22.62 13.00
N PHE A 8 -69.03 -22.44 13.29
CA PHE A 8 -68.17 -23.53 13.71
C PHE A 8 -67.25 -23.03 14.82
N ASN A 9 -67.35 -23.70 15.97
CA ASN A 9 -66.50 -23.54 17.13
C ASN A 9 -65.16 -24.26 16.95
N LEU A 10 -64.19 -23.80 17.74
CA LEU A 10 -63.15 -24.59 18.43
C LEU A 10 -61.84 -24.88 17.67
N ALA A 11 -60.75 -24.26 18.14
CA ALA A 11 -59.65 -24.95 18.82
C ALA A 11 -58.58 -23.94 19.27
N LEU A 12 -58.48 -23.75 20.58
CA LEU A 12 -57.37 -23.03 21.23
C LEU A 12 -56.18 -23.98 21.28
N ILE A 13 -55.18 -23.80 20.41
CA ILE A 13 -53.92 -24.54 20.48
C ILE A 13 -52.99 -23.77 21.43
N VAL A 14 -52.85 -24.28 22.66
CA VAL A 14 -51.80 -23.87 23.59
C VAL A 14 -50.50 -24.55 23.16
N SER A 15 -49.70 -23.87 22.35
CA SER A 15 -48.33 -24.31 22.05
C SER A 15 -47.41 -23.87 23.19
N VAL A 16 -47.05 -24.82 24.05
CA VAL A 16 -45.96 -24.70 25.02
C VAL A 16 -44.66 -24.57 24.24
N VAL A 17 -44.13 -23.35 24.10
CA VAL A 17 -42.78 -23.13 23.57
C VAL A 17 -41.80 -23.36 24.72
N LEU A 18 -41.19 -24.55 24.74
CA LEU A 18 -40.05 -24.87 25.59
C LEU A 18 -38.87 -23.97 25.21
N LEU A 19 -38.46 -23.14 26.17
CA LEU A 19 -37.21 -22.39 26.16
C LEU A 19 -36.01 -23.35 26.06
N PHE A 20 -35.32 -23.34 24.92
CA PHE A 20 -33.89 -23.65 24.90
C PHE A 20 -33.14 -22.32 24.86
N PRO A 21 -32.33 -21.98 25.89
CA PRO A 21 -31.37 -20.91 25.73
C PRO A 21 -30.35 -21.39 24.71
N VAL A 22 -30.43 -20.87 23.48
CA VAL A 22 -29.32 -20.97 22.54
C VAL A 22 -28.23 -20.08 23.10
N VAL A 23 -27.39 -20.69 23.94
CA VAL A 23 -26.09 -20.13 24.29
C VAL A 23 -25.30 -20.15 22.98
N HIS A 24 -25.34 -19.04 22.24
CA HIS A 24 -24.45 -18.82 21.10
C HIS A 24 -23.03 -18.70 21.66
N LEU A 25 -22.37 -19.85 21.75
CA LEU A 25 -20.97 -19.97 22.03
C LEU A 25 -20.20 -19.34 20.87
N CYS A 26 -19.34 -18.40 21.26
CA CYS A 26 -18.35 -17.66 20.48
C CYS A 26 -17.97 -18.24 19.09
N ALA A 27 -18.21 -17.44 18.06
CA ALA A 27 -17.32 -17.34 16.91
C ALA A 27 -16.82 -15.90 16.84
N LYS A 28 -15.93 -15.50 17.77
CA LYS A 28 -15.21 -14.21 17.74
C LYS A 28 -13.84 -14.33 17.07
N ASP A 29 -13.55 -15.45 16.40
CA ASP A 29 -12.23 -15.74 15.83
C ASP A 29 -12.24 -15.86 14.29
N VAL A 30 -12.94 -14.95 13.61
CA VAL A 30 -12.84 -14.82 12.15
C VAL A 30 -12.57 -13.35 11.82
N VAL A 31 -11.36 -13.11 11.32
CA VAL A 31 -10.74 -11.82 10.97
C VAL A 31 -10.25 -10.98 12.16
N LYS A 32 -9.12 -11.38 12.76
CA LYS A 32 -8.18 -10.36 13.27
C LYS A 32 -7.72 -9.57 12.04
N THR A 33 -8.30 -8.39 11.84
CA THR A 33 -7.80 -7.44 10.86
C THR A 33 -6.30 -7.23 11.15
N LYS A 34 -5.46 -7.29 10.11
CA LYS A 34 -4.04 -6.95 10.22
C LYS A 34 -3.95 -5.53 10.79
N GLN A 35 -3.64 -5.41 12.07
CA GLN A 35 -3.49 -4.14 12.78
C GLN A 35 -2.17 -4.18 13.54
N LEU A 36 -1.55 -3.02 13.70
CA LEU A 36 -0.36 -2.88 14.53
C LEU A 36 -0.70 -3.20 15.98
N SER A 37 0.18 -3.95 16.64
CA SER A 37 0.16 -4.02 18.11
C SER A 37 0.46 -2.64 18.71
N LYS A 38 0.12 -2.46 20.00
CA LYS A 38 0.44 -1.21 20.72
C LYS A 38 1.93 -0.86 20.62
N LYS A 39 2.81 -1.84 20.81
CA LYS A 39 4.27 -1.67 20.73
C LYS A 39 4.72 -1.26 19.32
N GLN A 40 4.18 -1.91 18.29
CA GLN A 40 4.48 -1.58 16.90
C GLN A 40 4.02 -0.17 16.53
N LYS A 41 2.83 0.23 17.02
CA LYS A 41 2.32 1.60 16.82
C LYS A 41 3.22 2.62 17.50
N GLU A 42 3.60 2.41 18.76
CA GLU A 42 4.52 3.29 19.49
C GLU A 42 5.88 3.40 18.78
N TRP A 43 6.40 2.28 18.27
CA TRP A 43 7.63 2.25 17.48
C TRP A 43 7.49 3.07 16.18
N PHE A 44 6.42 2.85 15.43
CA PHE A 44 6.16 3.56 14.17
C PHE A 44 5.98 5.07 14.40
N ASP A 45 5.17 5.46 15.40
CA ASP A 45 4.90 6.85 15.75
C ASP A 45 6.16 7.58 16.26
N SER A 46 7.11 6.85 16.84
CA SER A 46 8.37 7.44 17.34
C SER A 46 9.24 8.02 16.22
N LYS A 47 9.02 7.58 14.97
CA LYS A 47 9.82 7.95 13.78
C LYS A 47 11.33 7.65 13.87
N LYS A 48 11.80 7.03 14.96
CA LYS A 48 13.22 6.68 15.16
C LYS A 48 13.73 5.67 14.13
N TRP A 49 12.83 4.91 13.51
CA TRP A 49 13.13 3.97 12.43
C TRP A 49 13.63 4.65 11.14
N MET A 50 13.41 5.96 10.98
CA MET A 50 14.02 6.76 9.90
C MET A 50 15.47 7.15 10.18
N LEU A 51 16.02 6.79 11.34
CA LEU A 51 17.45 6.95 11.65
C LEU A 51 18.02 8.37 11.46
N GLY A 52 17.18 9.39 11.65
CA GLY A 52 17.56 10.80 11.48
C GLY A 52 17.18 11.39 10.12
N ALA A 53 16.96 10.55 9.10
CA ALA A 53 16.67 10.96 7.74
C ALA A 53 15.58 12.04 7.67
N ASN A 54 15.89 13.14 6.97
CA ASN A 54 14.90 14.17 6.62
C ASN A 54 13.90 13.61 5.60
N ALA A 55 12.93 12.87 6.10
CA ALA A 55 11.97 12.14 5.30
C ALA A 55 10.60 12.11 5.97
N SER A 56 9.54 12.08 5.17
CA SER A 56 8.18 11.88 5.65
C SER A 56 7.43 10.88 4.75
N PRO A 57 6.79 9.85 5.34
CA PRO A 57 5.99 8.93 4.54
C PRO A 57 4.74 9.65 4.04
N ASP A 58 4.36 9.32 2.82
CA ASP A 58 3.06 9.66 2.26
C ASP A 58 1.90 9.06 3.11
N SER A 59 0.75 9.72 3.08
CA SER A 59 -0.43 9.29 3.86
C SER A 59 -1.01 7.95 3.44
N GLY A 60 -0.70 7.47 2.23
CA GLY A 60 -1.13 6.17 1.70
C GLY A 60 -0.31 4.97 2.19
N LEU A 61 0.72 5.17 3.02
CA LEU A 61 1.58 4.09 3.50
C LEU A 61 0.78 3.01 4.25
N ASP A 62 0.87 1.77 3.77
CA ASP A 62 0.45 0.58 4.53
C ASP A 62 1.43 0.34 5.70
N ALA A 63 1.18 1.02 6.82
CA ALA A 63 2.00 0.95 8.00
C ALA A 63 2.08 -0.48 8.58
N VAL A 64 1.05 -1.30 8.40
CA VAL A 64 1.06 -2.67 8.93
C VAL A 64 2.02 -3.55 8.15
N THR A 65 1.94 -3.51 6.82
CA THR A 65 2.87 -4.27 5.96
C THR A 65 4.30 -3.75 6.13
N PHE A 66 4.49 -2.43 6.21
CA PHE A 66 5.79 -1.82 6.45
C PHE A 66 6.43 -2.27 7.77
N VAL A 67 5.73 -2.12 8.90
CA VAL A 67 6.28 -2.46 10.21
C VAL A 67 6.65 -3.94 10.29
N ASN A 68 5.77 -4.83 9.78
CA ASN A 68 6.04 -6.27 9.79
C ASN A 68 7.25 -6.64 8.91
N HIS A 69 7.42 -5.99 7.76
CA HIS A 69 8.59 -6.20 6.91
C HIS A 69 9.87 -5.63 7.56
N TYR A 70 9.76 -4.47 8.22
CA TYR A 70 10.87 -3.86 8.94
C TYR A 70 11.35 -4.75 10.10
N GLU A 71 10.44 -5.29 10.91
CA GLU A 71 10.81 -6.17 12.02
C GLU A 71 11.53 -7.44 11.55
N LYS A 72 11.22 -7.94 10.35
CA LYS A 72 11.87 -9.11 9.76
C LYS A 72 13.23 -8.79 9.14
N HIS A 73 13.35 -7.62 8.51
CA HIS A 73 14.53 -7.22 7.73
C HIS A 73 15.04 -5.82 8.13
N PRO A 74 15.36 -5.58 9.42
CA PRO A 74 15.72 -4.26 9.91
C PRO A 74 17.00 -3.70 9.25
N GLU A 75 17.94 -4.57 8.87
CA GLU A 75 19.17 -4.22 8.18
C GLU A 75 18.90 -3.56 6.82
N ARG A 76 17.92 -4.05 6.06
CA ARG A 76 17.58 -3.52 4.73
C ARG A 76 17.05 -2.10 4.83
N TRP A 77 16.14 -1.85 5.75
CA TRP A 77 15.60 -0.50 5.95
C TRP A 77 16.61 0.44 6.60
N ALA A 78 17.49 -0.07 7.46
CA ALA A 78 18.59 0.72 7.98
C ALA A 78 19.50 1.23 6.86
N LYS A 79 19.77 0.42 5.82
CA LYS A 79 20.50 0.87 4.62
C LYS A 79 19.80 2.02 3.91
N VAL A 80 18.49 1.89 3.69
CA VAL A 80 17.69 2.92 3.00
C VAL A 80 17.73 4.24 3.77
N PHE A 81 17.39 4.22 5.07
CA PHE A 81 17.29 5.46 5.84
C PHE A 81 18.64 6.07 6.19
N LYS A 82 19.69 5.26 6.42
CA LYS A 82 21.06 5.80 6.53
C LYS A 82 21.53 6.40 5.22
N PHE A 83 21.21 5.80 4.07
CA PHE A 83 21.59 6.38 2.78
C PHE A 83 20.97 7.77 2.59
N ILE A 84 19.70 7.95 2.97
CA ILE A 84 19.03 9.25 2.91
C ILE A 84 19.68 10.26 3.86
N GLU A 85 20.04 9.84 5.07
CA GLU A 85 20.65 10.72 6.09
C GLU A 85 22.10 11.10 5.79
N GLU A 86 22.91 10.15 5.31
CA GLU A 86 24.37 10.30 5.23
C GLU A 86 24.86 10.88 3.89
N ASN A 87 23.98 11.09 2.90
CA ASN A 87 24.36 11.54 1.56
C ASN A 87 23.68 12.85 1.17
N ASP A 88 24.42 13.71 0.46
CA ASP A 88 23.82 14.82 -0.28
C ASP A 88 23.09 14.29 -1.51
N LEU A 89 21.81 13.98 -1.34
CA LEU A 89 20.97 13.40 -2.39
C LEU A 89 20.87 14.28 -3.64
N LYS A 90 21.11 15.60 -3.54
CA LYS A 90 21.10 16.51 -4.69
C LYS A 90 22.34 16.37 -5.55
N ALA A 91 23.48 16.04 -4.94
CA ALA A 91 24.76 15.94 -5.63
C ALA A 91 25.11 14.52 -6.12
N LEU A 92 24.33 13.50 -5.74
CA LEU A 92 24.60 12.11 -6.15
C LEU A 92 24.65 11.93 -7.68
N PRO A 93 25.54 11.07 -8.20
CA PRO A 93 25.51 10.71 -9.61
C PRO A 93 24.22 9.96 -9.97
N LEU A 94 23.74 10.16 -11.19
CA LEU A 94 22.58 9.43 -11.71
C LEU A 94 22.90 7.94 -11.91
N GLY A 95 21.86 7.11 -11.78
CA GLY A 95 21.92 5.69 -12.10
C GLY A 95 21.80 4.77 -10.87
N LYS A 96 21.99 3.49 -11.15
CA LYS A 96 21.75 2.40 -10.19
C LYS A 96 23.04 1.96 -9.51
N GLN A 97 22.97 1.73 -8.20
CA GLN A 97 24.02 1.10 -7.41
C GLN A 97 23.42 0.13 -6.38
N SER A 98 24.20 -0.86 -5.96
CA SER A 98 23.83 -1.76 -4.85
C SER A 98 24.30 -1.17 -3.52
N LEU A 99 23.49 -1.32 -2.47
CA LEU A 99 23.82 -0.91 -1.10
C LEU A 99 24.18 -2.11 -0.20
N GLY A 100 24.23 -3.32 -0.77
CA GLY A 100 24.29 -4.58 -0.04
C GLY A 100 22.92 -4.98 0.52
N ASP A 101 22.87 -6.13 1.21
CA ASP A 101 21.68 -6.64 1.92
C ASP A 101 20.41 -6.70 1.05
N ASP A 102 20.55 -7.03 -0.23
CA ASP A 102 19.46 -7.06 -1.22
C ASP A 102 18.71 -5.72 -1.39
N VAL A 103 19.41 -4.62 -1.11
CA VAL A 103 18.96 -3.26 -1.36
C VAL A 103 19.74 -2.66 -2.53
N THR A 104 19.00 -2.06 -3.46
CA THR A 104 19.59 -1.22 -4.51
C THR A 104 18.95 0.15 -4.51
N VAL A 105 19.68 1.14 -4.97
CA VAL A 105 19.20 2.52 -5.13
C VAL A 105 19.43 2.98 -6.55
N ASN A 106 18.48 3.76 -7.07
CA ASN A 106 18.53 4.36 -8.39
C ASN A 106 18.23 5.86 -8.28
N VAL A 107 19.20 6.69 -8.62
CA VAL A 107 19.06 8.14 -8.65
C VAL A 107 18.63 8.55 -10.05
N GLN A 108 17.52 9.29 -10.15
CA GLN A 108 16.87 9.63 -11.42
C GLN A 108 16.59 11.13 -11.48
N GLU A 109 16.74 11.68 -12.68
CA GLU A 109 16.26 13.00 -13.04
C GLU A 109 15.42 12.90 -14.31
N TYR A 110 14.29 13.61 -14.33
CA TYR A 110 13.39 13.63 -15.47
C TYR A 110 12.54 14.90 -15.45
N THR A 111 11.88 15.17 -16.56
CA THR A 111 10.73 16.08 -16.61
C THR A 111 9.46 15.25 -16.51
N THR A 112 8.54 15.64 -15.63
CA THR A 112 7.26 14.94 -15.47
C THR A 112 6.48 14.92 -16.79
N ARG A 113 5.65 13.89 -16.94
CA ARG A 113 4.86 13.66 -18.16
C ARG A 113 3.38 13.97 -17.94
N GLU A 114 2.68 14.20 -19.04
CA GLU A 114 1.23 14.38 -19.02
C GLU A 114 0.52 13.10 -18.59
N PRO A 115 -0.58 13.19 -17.83
CA PRO A 115 -1.39 12.03 -17.50
C PRO A 115 -2.10 11.50 -18.74
N GLY A 116 -2.33 10.18 -18.80
CA GLY A 116 -3.37 9.60 -19.67
C GLY A 116 -2.97 8.42 -20.54
N ASN A 117 -1.74 7.91 -20.42
CA ASN A 117 -1.28 6.75 -21.22
C ASN A 117 -0.58 5.66 -20.40
N GLU A 118 -0.59 5.79 -19.08
CA GLU A 118 0.28 4.98 -18.26
C GLU A 118 -0.48 3.82 -17.62
N GLN A 119 0.15 2.66 -17.66
CA GLN A 119 -0.33 1.45 -17.01
C GLN A 119 0.30 1.40 -15.63
N LEU A 120 -0.44 0.90 -14.63
CA LEU A 120 0.15 0.74 -13.31
C LEU A 120 1.13 -0.44 -13.37
N GLU A 121 2.36 -0.20 -12.93
CA GLU A 121 3.39 -1.22 -12.79
C GLU A 121 3.28 -1.91 -11.43
N GLY A 122 3.56 -3.21 -11.40
CA GLY A 122 3.65 -4.01 -10.18
C GLY A 122 4.92 -4.84 -10.15
N HIS A 123 5.42 -5.10 -8.94
CA HIS A 123 6.66 -5.82 -8.66
C HIS A 123 6.36 -7.02 -7.75
N GLN A 124 7.15 -8.10 -7.84
CA GLN A 124 7.00 -9.26 -6.96
C GLN A 124 8.21 -9.49 -6.05
N LYS A 125 9.41 -9.16 -6.52
CA LYS A 125 10.66 -9.45 -5.80
C LYS A 125 11.11 -8.30 -4.91
N TYR A 126 10.74 -7.07 -5.28
CA TYR A 126 11.16 -5.87 -4.58
C TYR A 126 9.99 -4.99 -4.17
N ILE A 127 10.16 -4.37 -3.00
CA ILE A 127 9.38 -3.24 -2.50
C ILE A 127 10.07 -1.96 -2.98
N ASP A 128 9.29 -1.02 -3.47
CA ASP A 128 9.79 0.28 -3.89
C ASP A 128 9.63 1.29 -2.76
N LEU A 129 10.72 1.97 -2.38
CA LEU A 129 10.62 3.25 -1.66
C LEU A 129 11.05 4.36 -2.62
N GLN A 130 10.13 5.28 -2.93
CA GLN A 130 10.37 6.36 -3.88
C GLN A 130 10.40 7.70 -3.14
N TYR A 131 11.59 8.29 -3.03
CA TYR A 131 11.84 9.54 -2.30
C TYR A 131 12.07 10.71 -3.26
N ILE A 132 11.32 11.80 -3.10
CA ILE A 132 11.48 13.02 -3.91
C ILE A 132 12.52 13.94 -3.26
N VAL A 133 13.60 14.21 -4.00
CA VAL A 133 14.68 15.11 -3.58
C VAL A 133 14.37 16.54 -4.00
N GLU A 134 13.96 16.73 -5.25
CA GLU A 134 13.62 18.05 -5.81
C GLU A 134 12.45 17.95 -6.78
N GLY A 135 11.69 19.05 -6.90
CA GLY A 135 10.47 19.09 -7.68
C GLY A 135 9.30 18.41 -6.96
N CYS A 136 8.25 18.07 -7.70
CA CYS A 136 7.15 17.26 -7.20
C CYS A 136 6.53 16.47 -8.34
N GLU A 137 5.88 15.35 -8.01
CA GLU A 137 5.15 14.55 -8.97
C GLU A 137 3.82 14.08 -8.41
N LEU A 138 2.91 13.76 -9.30
CA LEU A 138 1.71 12.99 -8.98
C LEU A 138 2.05 11.50 -9.12
N GLN A 139 1.66 10.70 -8.14
CA GLN A 139 1.76 9.25 -8.18
C GLN A 139 0.37 8.64 -8.06
N GLY A 140 0.01 7.78 -9.02
CA GLY A 140 -1.19 6.96 -8.99
C GLY A 140 -0.90 5.62 -8.32
N TYR A 141 -1.83 5.11 -7.52
CA TYR A 141 -1.72 3.81 -6.88
C TYR A 141 -3.07 3.08 -6.82
N ALA A 142 -2.99 1.76 -6.79
CA ALA A 142 -4.12 0.88 -6.55
C ALA A 142 -3.64 -0.46 -5.97
N LYS A 143 -4.55 -1.25 -5.38
CA LYS A 143 -4.24 -2.62 -4.97
C LYS A 143 -4.27 -3.54 -6.19
N LEU A 144 -3.31 -4.46 -6.29
CA LEU A 144 -3.26 -5.45 -7.36
C LEU A 144 -4.56 -6.26 -7.48
N SER A 145 -5.23 -6.52 -6.35
CA SER A 145 -6.52 -7.23 -6.30
C SER A 145 -7.68 -6.50 -7.00
N THR A 146 -7.54 -5.21 -7.32
CA THR A 146 -8.55 -4.45 -8.08
C THR A 146 -8.26 -4.42 -9.58
N ALA A 147 -7.16 -5.04 -10.03
CA ALA A 147 -6.83 -5.15 -11.44
C ALA A 147 -7.90 -5.93 -12.21
N ILE A 148 -8.36 -5.35 -13.31
CA ILE A 148 -9.35 -5.95 -14.21
C ILE A 148 -8.69 -6.54 -15.47
N GLU A 149 -7.45 -6.14 -15.74
CA GLU A 149 -6.67 -6.59 -16.90
C GLU A 149 -5.19 -6.59 -16.56
N THR A 150 -4.49 -7.67 -16.95
CA THR A 150 -3.02 -7.69 -17.05
C THR A 150 -2.65 -7.33 -18.49
N VAL A 151 -2.09 -6.13 -18.68
CA VAL A 151 -1.73 -5.61 -20.01
C VAL A 151 -0.44 -6.23 -20.51
N ASN A 152 0.58 -6.25 -19.64
CA ASN A 152 1.85 -6.92 -19.89
C ASN A 152 2.06 -7.95 -18.78
N PRO A 153 2.20 -9.25 -19.12
CA PRO A 153 2.51 -10.30 -18.15
C PRO A 153 3.83 -10.05 -17.41
N TYR A 154 3.99 -10.69 -16.26
CA TYR A 154 5.16 -10.54 -15.42
C TYR A 154 6.46 -10.98 -16.11
N ASP A 155 7.42 -10.06 -16.19
CA ASP A 155 8.80 -10.33 -16.61
C ASP A 155 9.67 -10.50 -15.37
N ALA A 156 10.05 -11.75 -15.07
CA ALA A 156 10.86 -12.09 -13.90
C ALA A 156 12.29 -11.51 -13.93
N LYS A 157 12.84 -11.16 -15.10
CA LYS A 157 14.17 -10.54 -15.21
C LYS A 157 14.13 -9.07 -14.83
N ARG A 158 13.03 -8.40 -15.20
CA ARG A 158 12.81 -6.96 -14.95
C ARG A 158 12.01 -6.70 -13.67
N ASP A 159 11.44 -7.73 -13.08
CA ASP A 159 10.52 -7.69 -11.95
C ASP A 159 9.35 -6.72 -12.19
N ILE A 160 8.67 -6.85 -13.34
CA ILE A 160 7.60 -5.91 -13.70
C ILE A 160 6.44 -6.62 -14.41
N ALA A 161 5.22 -6.23 -14.06
CA ALA A 161 3.99 -6.49 -14.81
C ALA A 161 3.20 -5.17 -14.92
N HIS A 162 2.28 -5.09 -15.87
CA HIS A 162 1.45 -3.89 -16.05
C HIS A 162 -0.04 -4.22 -16.02
N PHE A 163 -0.83 -3.35 -15.41
CA PHE A 163 -2.24 -3.59 -15.13
C PHE A 163 -3.13 -2.40 -15.46
N LYS A 164 -4.42 -2.68 -15.70
CA LYS A 164 -5.49 -1.68 -15.66
C LYS A 164 -6.39 -1.93 -14.46
N VAL A 165 -6.84 -0.84 -13.86
CA VAL A 165 -7.78 -0.81 -12.74
C VAL A 165 -8.95 0.12 -13.06
N PRO A 166 -10.11 -0.08 -12.44
CA PRO A 166 -11.27 0.80 -12.63
C PRO A 166 -11.08 2.17 -11.93
N VAL A 167 -10.32 2.21 -10.84
CA VAL A 167 -10.11 3.40 -10.02
C VAL A 167 -8.65 3.47 -9.60
N ILE A 168 -8.05 4.65 -9.74
CA ILE A 168 -6.69 4.97 -9.31
C ILE A 168 -6.80 6.07 -8.25
N GLU A 169 -6.12 5.90 -7.14
CA GLU A 169 -5.94 6.96 -6.15
C GLU A 169 -4.64 7.72 -6.42
N TYR A 170 -4.67 9.04 -6.30
CA TYR A 170 -3.56 9.89 -6.72
C TYR A 170 -3.07 10.77 -5.58
N HIS A 171 -1.77 10.69 -5.28
CA HIS A 171 -1.11 11.50 -4.26
C HIS A 171 -0.05 12.41 -4.88
N VAL A 172 0.06 13.62 -4.35
CA VAL A 172 1.09 14.58 -4.74
C VAL A 172 2.27 14.42 -3.81
N ILE A 173 3.41 13.99 -4.34
CA ILE A 173 4.62 13.75 -3.56
C ILE A 173 5.59 14.91 -3.78
N ARG A 174 5.96 15.56 -2.68
CA ARG A 174 6.78 16.77 -2.62
C ARG A 174 8.19 16.46 -2.11
N PRO A 175 9.14 17.42 -2.16
CA PRO A 175 10.47 17.21 -1.60
C PRO A 175 10.41 16.72 -0.16
N ASP A 176 11.35 15.84 0.19
CA ASP A 176 11.47 15.19 1.49
C ASP A 176 10.31 14.23 1.84
N GLN A 177 9.43 13.94 0.88
CA GLN A 177 8.39 12.92 1.02
C GLN A 177 8.78 11.64 0.27
N PHE A 178 8.25 10.51 0.74
CA PHE A 178 8.39 9.24 0.05
C PHE A 178 7.11 8.39 0.08
N THR A 179 6.97 7.54 -0.92
CA THR A 179 5.98 6.46 -0.97
C THR A 179 6.66 5.11 -0.83
N ILE A 180 5.91 4.11 -0.35
CA ILE A 180 6.33 2.71 -0.34
C ILE A 180 5.29 1.89 -1.09
N PHE A 181 5.71 1.14 -2.11
CA PHE A 181 4.85 0.22 -2.86
C PHE A 181 5.28 -1.22 -2.60
N PHE A 182 4.44 -1.99 -1.93
CA PHE A 182 4.62 -3.43 -1.71
C PHE A 182 4.20 -4.23 -2.96
N PRO A 183 4.47 -5.55 -3.02
CA PRO A 183 4.04 -6.37 -4.17
C PRO A 183 2.54 -6.33 -4.48
N ASP A 184 1.71 -6.08 -3.48
CA ASP A 184 0.25 -5.92 -3.64
C ASP A 184 -0.16 -4.50 -4.07
N ASP A 185 0.79 -3.57 -4.21
CA ASP A 185 0.58 -2.18 -4.62
C ASP A 185 1.09 -1.97 -6.05
N ILE A 186 0.15 -1.77 -6.98
CA ILE A 186 0.47 -1.35 -8.34
C ILE A 186 0.43 0.18 -8.41
N HIS A 187 1.35 0.77 -9.16
CA HIS A 187 1.58 2.21 -9.09
C HIS A 187 2.01 2.83 -10.42
N MET A 188 1.99 4.15 -10.49
CA MET A 188 2.24 4.93 -11.68
C MET A 188 2.83 6.28 -11.28
N THR A 189 4.12 6.50 -11.58
CA THR A 189 4.88 7.64 -11.05
C THR A 189 5.36 8.58 -12.17
N ASN A 190 6.06 9.68 -11.87
CA ASN A 190 6.58 10.64 -12.86
C ASN A 190 5.51 11.48 -13.58
N ILE A 191 4.31 11.60 -13.03
CA ILE A 191 3.19 12.35 -13.63
C ILE A 191 3.26 13.82 -13.17
N GLN A 192 2.89 14.75 -14.05
CA GLN A 192 2.84 16.17 -13.70
C GLN A 192 1.73 16.48 -12.69
N TYR A 193 2.02 17.39 -11.76
CA TYR A 193 1.02 18.01 -10.90
C TYR A 193 0.91 19.49 -11.28
N GLY A 194 -0.12 19.84 -12.05
CA GLY A 194 -0.20 21.13 -12.74
C GLY A 194 0.60 21.10 -14.04
N GLU A 195 1.72 21.82 -14.08
CA GLU A 195 2.62 21.88 -15.25
C GLU A 195 3.76 20.84 -15.18
N LYS A 196 4.40 20.57 -16.32
CA LYS A 196 5.61 19.75 -16.36
C LYS A 196 6.72 20.39 -15.54
N ALA A 197 7.35 19.60 -14.69
CA ALA A 197 8.40 20.05 -13.79
C ALA A 197 9.60 19.10 -13.87
N LYS A 198 10.80 19.64 -13.66
CA LYS A 198 11.98 18.81 -13.39
C LYS A 198 11.84 18.19 -12.00
N VAL A 199 12.10 16.89 -11.91
CA VAL A 199 12.07 16.12 -10.67
C VAL A 199 13.37 15.36 -10.54
N ARG A 200 13.90 15.38 -9.33
CA ARG A 200 14.99 14.51 -8.90
C ARG A 200 14.46 13.55 -7.85
N LYS A 201 14.60 12.25 -8.12
CA LYS A 201 14.03 11.18 -7.31
C LYS A 201 15.08 10.12 -7.01
N VAL A 202 14.97 9.53 -5.83
CA VAL A 202 15.75 8.35 -5.42
C VAL A 202 14.78 7.20 -5.20
N VAL A 203 14.96 6.12 -5.98
CA VAL A 203 14.16 4.90 -5.85
C VAL A 203 15.01 3.81 -5.21
N PHE A 204 14.60 3.33 -4.05
CA PHE A 204 15.17 2.16 -3.42
C PHE A 204 14.33 0.93 -3.79
N LYS A 205 15.00 -0.15 -4.18
CA LYS A 205 14.40 -1.48 -4.31
C LYS A 205 14.89 -2.30 -3.11
N VAL A 206 13.95 -2.73 -2.27
CA VAL A 206 14.19 -3.53 -1.06
C VAL A 206 13.61 -4.92 -1.29
N ALA A 207 14.43 -5.97 -1.22
CA ALA A 207 13.91 -7.32 -1.43
C ALA A 207 12.84 -7.71 -0.40
N VAL A 208 11.84 -8.48 -0.87
CA VAL A 208 10.69 -8.96 -0.07
C VAL A 208 11.07 -10.10 0.87
N ASP A 209 11.97 -10.98 0.44
CA ASP A 209 12.39 -12.23 1.14
C ASP A 209 13.81 -12.12 1.66
#